data_AF-A0A225VYL8-F1
#
_entry.id   AF-A0A225VYL8-F1
#
_cell.length_a   1.000
_cell.length_b   1.000
_cell.length_c   1.000
_cell.angle_alpha   90.00
_cell.angle_beta   90.00
_cell.angle_gamma   90.00
#
_symmetry.space_group_name_H-M   'P 1'
#
loop_
_entity.id
_entity.type
_entity.pdbx_description
1 polymer ?
#
loop_
_entity_poly.entity_id
_entity_poly.type
_entity_poly.pdbx_seq_one_letter_code
_entity_poly.pdbx_strand_id
1 'polypeptide(L)'
;MPSYLTPTEGLPLVGVDFDVVEICPWPTEVVHISHNVFYCSQPFPVSKHLQVTAKNVGVIWTAALSATGLCINAYQDIVCDDSVCFLGPECGNRMIQHYTLDLIRTRVGFGVVCDVAIPKDAFIIEYVSEVLLGPDGRKRSDRCYQVHMKTRANWDAAKNIFINAASCGNESRCINHSCKPNCALYELE
;
A
#
# COMPACT_ATOMS: atom_id res chain seq x y z
N MET A 1 -4.14 -24.10 27.80
CA MET A 1 -3.15 -23.13 28.29
C MET A 1 -2.02 -23.10 27.27
N PRO A 2 -1.93 -22.10 26.38
CA PRO A 2 -0.78 -21.99 25.48
C PRO A 2 0.40 -21.42 26.26
N SER A 3 1.55 -22.07 26.12
CA SER A 3 2.82 -21.76 26.80
C SER A 3 3.33 -20.37 26.42
N TYR A 4 3.52 -19.53 27.43
CA TYR A 4 4.17 -18.23 27.31
C TYR A 4 5.66 -18.40 26.98
N LEU A 5 6.04 -17.87 25.81
CA LEU A 5 7.28 -17.16 25.47
C LEU A 5 8.59 -17.66 26.11
N THR A 6 9.44 -18.28 25.28
CA THR A 6 10.89 -18.27 25.48
C THR A 6 11.44 -16.84 25.31
N PRO A 7 12.59 -16.50 25.92
CA PRO A 7 13.07 -15.12 26.00
C PRO A 7 13.35 -14.52 24.61
N THR A 8 12.90 -13.29 24.39
CA THR A 8 13.18 -12.42 23.22
C THR A 8 14.64 -11.96 23.11
N GLU A 9 15.58 -12.67 23.74
CA GLU A 9 17.01 -12.34 23.71
C GLU A 9 17.57 -12.67 22.33
N GLY A 10 18.03 -11.63 21.61
CA GLY A 10 18.62 -11.75 20.28
C GLY A 10 17.72 -11.31 19.12
N LEU A 11 16.41 -11.14 19.32
CA LEU A 11 15.54 -10.63 18.25
C LEU A 11 15.66 -9.10 18.12
N PRO A 12 15.78 -8.57 16.88
CA PRO A 12 15.90 -7.15 16.64
C PRO A 12 14.70 -6.34 17.15
N LEU A 13 14.98 -5.12 17.62
CA LEU A 13 13.95 -4.14 18.01
C LEU A 13 13.28 -3.59 16.75
N VAL A 14 12.03 -3.15 16.86
CA VAL A 14 11.32 -2.50 15.75
C VAL A 14 11.80 -1.05 15.62
N GLY A 15 11.98 -0.58 14.37
CA GLY A 15 12.24 0.84 14.07
C GLY A 15 13.68 1.30 14.33
N VAL A 16 14.63 0.38 14.33
CA VAL A 16 16.07 0.67 14.39
C VAL A 16 16.76 0.19 13.12
N ASP A 17 17.91 0.77 12.81
CA ASP A 17 18.77 0.28 11.73
C ASP A 17 19.50 -0.99 12.19
N PHE A 18 19.78 -1.88 11.23
CA PHE A 18 20.45 -3.15 11.48
C PHE A 18 21.69 -3.26 10.61
N ASP A 19 22.80 -3.69 11.20
CA ASP A 19 24.02 -4.00 10.43
C ASP A 19 23.89 -5.32 9.68
N VAL A 20 23.21 -6.30 10.28
CA VAL A 20 22.97 -7.65 9.73
C VAL A 20 21.60 -8.13 10.17
N VAL A 21 20.86 -8.75 9.25
CA VAL A 21 19.57 -9.40 9.51
C VAL A 21 19.53 -10.79 8.88
N GLU A 22 18.73 -11.69 9.46
CA GLU A 22 18.39 -12.97 8.85
C GLU A 22 17.07 -12.84 8.08
N ILE A 23 17.13 -13.02 6.77
CA ILE A 23 15.96 -12.94 5.90
C ILE A 23 15.11 -14.20 6.07
N CYS A 24 13.82 -14.00 6.27
CA CYS A 24 12.83 -15.05 6.44
C CYS A 24 12.07 -15.29 5.13
N PRO A 25 11.68 -16.54 4.83
CA PRO A 25 10.75 -16.81 3.76
C PRO A 25 9.36 -16.27 4.10
N TRP A 26 8.54 -16.09 3.06
CA TRP A 26 7.14 -15.74 3.21
C TRP A 26 6.36 -16.80 4.01
N PRO A 27 5.47 -16.40 4.95
CA PRO A 27 4.65 -17.33 5.73
C PRO A 27 3.74 -18.20 4.85
N THR A 28 3.70 -19.51 5.10
CA THR A 28 2.97 -20.48 4.26
C THR A 28 1.46 -20.40 4.42
N GLU A 29 0.99 -19.85 5.54
CA GLU A 29 -0.41 -19.66 5.89
C GLU A 29 -1.05 -18.41 5.26
N VAL A 30 -0.24 -17.53 4.65
CA VAL A 30 -0.72 -16.30 4.01
C VAL A 30 -0.49 -16.38 2.51
N VAL A 31 -1.52 -16.14 1.71
CA VAL A 31 -1.37 -16.08 0.25
C VAL A 31 -0.69 -14.78 -0.15
N HIS A 32 0.48 -14.87 -0.81
CA HIS A 32 1.15 -13.70 -1.38
C HIS A 32 0.39 -13.21 -2.62
N ILE A 33 0.05 -11.92 -2.65
CA ILE A 33 -0.68 -11.30 -3.77
C ILE A 33 -0.05 -9.95 -4.11
N SER A 34 -0.20 -9.52 -5.36
CA SER A 34 0.29 -8.23 -5.85
C SER A 34 -0.80 -7.16 -6.02
N HIS A 35 -2.07 -7.53 -5.89
CA HIS A 35 -3.21 -6.65 -6.13
C HIS A 35 -4.35 -6.98 -5.16
N ASN A 36 -5.20 -5.99 -4.88
CA ASN A 36 -6.39 -6.17 -4.05
C ASN A 36 -7.35 -7.22 -4.61
N VAL A 37 -7.88 -8.06 -3.73
CA VAL A 37 -8.92 -9.06 -4.06
C VAL A 37 -10.23 -8.61 -3.46
N PHE A 38 -11.27 -8.52 -4.26
CA PHE A 38 -12.57 -8.02 -3.80
C PHE A 38 -13.48 -9.18 -3.40
N TYR A 39 -13.85 -9.26 -2.12
CA TYR A 39 -14.70 -10.35 -1.60
C TYR A 39 -16.17 -10.24 -2.03
N CYS A 40 -16.60 -9.06 -2.49
CA CYS A 40 -18.01 -8.75 -2.69
C CYS A 40 -18.56 -9.43 -3.95
N SER A 41 -19.72 -10.07 -3.83
CA SER A 41 -20.48 -10.70 -4.92
C SER A 41 -21.05 -9.72 -5.96
N GLN A 42 -20.87 -8.41 -5.75
CA GLN A 42 -21.22 -7.39 -6.72
C GLN A 42 -19.92 -6.78 -7.26
N PRO A 43 -19.75 -6.72 -8.60
CA PRO A 43 -18.57 -6.11 -9.19
C PRO A 43 -18.47 -4.67 -8.68
N PHE A 44 -17.30 -4.29 -8.16
CA PHE A 44 -17.00 -2.88 -7.94
C PHE A 44 -17.15 -2.20 -9.29
N PRO A 45 -18.07 -1.24 -9.48
CA PRO A 45 -18.09 -0.47 -10.69
C PRO A 45 -16.81 0.36 -10.68
N VAL A 46 -15.82 -0.09 -11.46
CA VAL A 46 -14.67 0.72 -11.83
C VAL A 46 -15.21 1.80 -12.77
N SER A 47 -15.80 2.84 -12.21
CA SER A 47 -16.26 3.97 -13.01
C SER A 47 -15.90 5.29 -12.35
N LYS A 48 -14.62 5.62 -12.47
CA LYS A 48 -14.25 6.89 -13.10
C LYS A 48 -13.12 6.61 -14.09
N HIS A 49 -13.48 6.17 -15.30
CA HIS A 49 -12.80 6.78 -16.42
C HIS A 49 -13.15 8.26 -16.31
N LEU A 50 -12.22 9.07 -15.78
CA LEU A 50 -12.24 10.47 -16.15
C LEU A 50 -12.11 10.44 -17.67
N GLN A 51 -13.21 10.64 -18.40
CA GLN A 51 -13.11 10.97 -19.79
C GLN A 51 -12.39 12.32 -19.81
N VAL A 52 -11.07 12.28 -19.83
CA VAL A 52 -10.28 13.40 -20.29
C VAL A 52 -10.60 13.47 -21.77
N THR A 53 -11.72 14.11 -22.11
CA THR A 53 -11.95 14.55 -23.47
C THR A 53 -10.74 15.39 -23.81
N ALA A 54 -9.97 14.95 -24.80
CA ALA A 54 -8.78 15.62 -25.34
C ALA A 54 -9.00 17.11 -25.71
N LYS A 55 -10.24 17.61 -25.58
CA LYS A 55 -10.66 18.99 -25.82
C LYS A 55 -10.29 19.98 -24.71
N ASN A 56 -9.88 19.53 -23.51
CA ASN A 56 -9.38 20.41 -22.45
C ASN A 56 -7.89 20.18 -22.12
N VAL A 57 -7.11 19.57 -23.03
CA VAL A 57 -5.65 19.68 -23.02
C VAL A 57 -5.26 21.04 -23.61
N GLY A 58 -5.74 22.09 -22.96
CA GLY A 58 -5.47 23.47 -23.28
C GLY A 58 -4.57 24.09 -22.22
N VAL A 59 -3.44 23.47 -21.87
CA VAL A 59 -2.35 24.18 -21.19
C VAL A 59 -0.99 23.64 -21.66
N ILE A 60 -0.46 24.31 -22.69
CA ILE A 60 0.97 24.60 -22.92
C ILE A 60 1.88 23.38 -23.07
N TRP A 61 1.84 22.81 -24.28
CA TRP A 61 2.97 22.12 -24.86
C TRP A 61 4.15 23.08 -24.98
N THR A 62 5.06 23.01 -24.02
CA THR A 62 6.45 23.38 -24.22
C THR A 62 7.30 22.29 -23.61
N ALA A 63 8.41 21.94 -24.26
CA ALA A 63 9.45 21.07 -23.69
C ALA A 63 9.97 21.57 -22.32
N ALA A 64 9.51 22.74 -21.85
CA ALA A 64 9.82 23.32 -20.55
C ALA A 64 9.07 22.68 -19.36
N LEU A 65 7.91 22.02 -19.53
CA LEU A 65 7.21 21.42 -18.36
C LEU A 65 7.91 20.15 -17.83
N SER A 66 8.52 19.38 -18.73
CA SER A 66 9.52 18.35 -18.39
C SER A 66 10.69 18.94 -17.57
N ALA A 67 11.05 20.20 -17.83
CA ALA A 67 12.13 20.91 -17.15
C ALA A 67 11.70 21.64 -15.84
N THR A 68 10.40 21.66 -15.48
CA THR A 68 9.90 22.31 -14.24
C THR A 68 9.54 21.36 -13.11
N GLY A 69 9.51 20.04 -13.35
CA GLY A 69 9.23 19.04 -12.31
C GLY A 69 7.78 19.02 -11.78
N LEU A 70 6.83 19.68 -12.44
CA LEU A 70 5.43 19.74 -11.99
C LEU A 70 4.53 18.84 -12.86
N CYS A 71 4.09 17.72 -12.30
CA CYS A 71 3.10 16.82 -12.93
C CYS A 71 1.67 17.31 -12.63
N ILE A 72 0.89 17.61 -13.66
CA ILE A 72 -0.51 18.08 -13.48
C ILE A 72 -1.39 17.02 -12.82
N ASN A 73 -1.20 15.74 -13.15
CA ASN A 73 -1.94 14.65 -12.53
C ASN A 73 -1.61 14.57 -11.03
N ALA A 74 -0.33 14.68 -10.66
CA ALA A 74 0.09 14.73 -9.26
C ALA A 74 -0.55 15.90 -8.49
N TYR A 75 -0.64 17.09 -9.13
CA TYR A 75 -1.31 18.26 -8.53
C TYR A 75 -2.81 18.04 -8.29
N GLN A 76 -3.43 17.11 -9.03
CA GLN A 76 -4.84 16.78 -8.92
C GLN A 76 -5.08 15.46 -8.17
N ASP A 77 -4.08 14.93 -7.46
CA ASP A 77 -4.12 13.63 -6.78
C ASP A 77 -4.47 12.45 -7.71
N ILE A 78 -4.16 12.58 -9.00
CA ILE A 78 -4.31 11.54 -10.01
C ILE A 78 -2.97 10.82 -10.19
N VAL A 79 -2.97 9.52 -9.96
CA VAL A 79 -1.83 8.64 -10.25
C VAL A 79 -1.73 8.46 -11.77
N CYS A 80 -0.54 8.64 -12.32
CA CYS A 80 -0.32 8.40 -13.74
C CYS A 80 -0.38 6.90 -14.06
N ASP A 81 -0.93 6.59 -15.22
CA ASP A 81 -0.82 5.29 -15.88
C ASP A 81 -0.65 5.50 -17.40
N ASP A 82 -0.66 4.42 -18.17
CA ASP A 82 -0.48 4.47 -19.63
C ASP A 82 -1.65 5.13 -20.36
N SER A 83 -2.81 5.28 -19.71
CA SER A 83 -4.01 5.91 -20.28
C SER A 83 -4.04 7.43 -20.09
N VAL A 84 -3.34 7.96 -19.07
CA VAL A 84 -3.36 9.40 -18.72
C VAL A 84 -1.98 10.09 -18.79
N CYS A 85 -0.91 9.36 -19.12
CA CYS A 85 0.45 9.89 -19.14
C CYS A 85 1.29 9.38 -20.31
N PHE A 86 1.85 10.30 -21.10
CA PHE A 86 2.71 9.98 -22.26
C PHE A 86 4.17 9.70 -21.89
N LEU A 87 4.61 10.02 -20.66
CA LEU A 87 5.98 9.72 -20.21
C LEU A 87 6.21 8.21 -20.00
N GLY A 88 5.15 7.40 -20.04
CA GLY A 88 5.27 5.96 -19.88
C GLY A 88 5.88 5.60 -18.51
N PRO A 89 6.65 4.49 -18.43
CA PRO A 89 7.29 4.03 -17.20
C PRO A 89 8.23 5.02 -16.53
N GLU A 90 8.78 5.99 -17.27
CA GLU A 90 9.69 7.02 -16.74
C GLU A 90 8.98 8.12 -15.93
N CYS A 91 7.64 8.07 -15.83
CA CYS A 91 6.87 9.01 -15.05
C CYS A 91 7.03 8.75 -13.54
N GLY A 92 7.62 9.70 -12.82
CA GLY A 92 7.75 9.64 -11.36
C GLY A 92 6.43 9.76 -10.57
N ASN A 93 5.30 10.03 -11.23
CA ASN A 93 3.96 10.05 -10.61
C ASN A 93 3.20 8.73 -10.81
N ARG A 94 3.92 7.60 -10.85
CA ARG A 94 3.34 6.25 -10.91
C ARG A 94 3.60 5.54 -9.59
N MET A 95 2.63 4.77 -9.11
CA MET A 95 2.82 3.90 -7.94
C MET A 95 3.51 2.60 -8.34
N ILE A 96 4.77 2.70 -8.74
CA ILE A 96 5.63 1.56 -9.05
C ILE A 96 6.50 1.30 -7.81
N GLN A 97 6.48 0.08 -7.30
CA GLN A 97 7.35 -0.31 -6.21
C GLN A 97 8.80 -0.39 -6.72
N HIS A 98 9.65 0.49 -6.21
CA HIS A 98 11.08 0.53 -6.54
C HIS A 98 11.97 -0.11 -5.46
N TYR A 99 11.40 -0.39 -4.29
CA TYR A 99 12.14 -0.87 -3.12
C TYR A 99 11.76 -2.31 -2.81
N THR A 100 12.76 -3.18 -2.73
CA THR A 100 12.60 -4.55 -2.25
C THR A 100 12.51 -4.51 -0.72
N LEU A 101 11.51 -5.20 -0.19
CA LEU A 101 11.30 -5.35 1.25
C LEU A 101 11.55 -6.81 1.63
N ASP A 102 12.51 -7.03 2.52
CA ASP A 102 12.83 -8.36 3.03
C ASP A 102 12.13 -8.61 4.36
N LEU A 103 11.61 -9.83 4.54
CA LEU A 103 10.98 -10.24 5.79
C LEU A 103 12.05 -10.60 6.82
N ILE A 104 11.85 -10.15 8.05
CA ILE A 104 12.69 -10.52 9.21
C ILE A 104 11.83 -10.98 10.38
N ARG A 105 12.42 -11.70 11.33
CA ARG A 105 11.80 -11.93 12.65
C ARG A 105 12.09 -10.75 13.58
N THR A 106 11.05 -10.28 14.26
CA THR A 106 11.11 -9.25 15.28
C THR A 106 10.41 -9.75 16.55
N ARG A 107 10.49 -8.97 17.63
CA ARG A 107 9.82 -9.29 18.90
C ARG A 107 8.29 -9.35 18.82
N VAL A 108 7.69 -8.78 17.78
CA VAL A 108 6.23 -8.69 17.60
C VAL A 108 5.72 -9.55 16.43
N GLY A 109 6.57 -10.43 15.89
CA GLY A 109 6.25 -11.27 14.74
C GLY A 109 7.13 -10.94 13.55
N PHE A 110 6.58 -11.02 12.33
CA PHE A 110 7.31 -10.60 11.14
C PHE A 110 7.49 -9.08 11.12
N GLY A 111 8.60 -8.64 10.55
CA GLY A 111 8.88 -7.26 10.19
C GLY A 111 9.38 -7.18 8.76
N VAL A 112 9.54 -5.96 8.26
CA VAL A 112 10.20 -5.71 6.98
C VAL A 112 11.40 -4.78 7.16
N VAL A 113 12.38 -4.96 6.30
CA VAL A 113 13.53 -4.07 6.14
C VAL A 113 13.78 -3.81 4.67
N CYS A 114 14.50 -2.73 4.37
CA CYS A 114 14.99 -2.43 3.03
C CYS A 114 16.51 -2.29 3.11
N ASP A 115 17.21 -2.85 2.14
CA ASP A 115 18.68 -2.82 2.05
C ASP A 115 19.22 -1.50 1.48
N VAL A 116 18.34 -0.69 0.91
CA VAL A 116 18.68 0.62 0.34
C VAL A 116 18.02 1.77 1.10
N ALA A 117 18.68 2.93 1.08
CA ALA A 117 18.12 4.14 1.64
C ALA A 117 16.90 4.59 0.82
N ILE A 118 15.76 4.73 1.50
CA ILE A 118 14.52 5.24 0.91
C ILE A 118 14.47 6.76 1.13
N PRO A 119 14.43 7.58 0.07
CA PRO A 119 14.25 9.02 0.20
C PRO A 119 12.94 9.36 0.91
N LYS A 120 12.94 10.49 1.63
CA LYS A 120 11.71 11.00 2.25
C LYS A 120 10.61 11.17 1.19
N ASP A 121 9.39 10.82 1.56
CA ASP A 121 8.16 10.94 0.75
C ASP A 121 8.14 10.03 -0.51
N ALA A 122 9.07 9.08 -0.63
CA ALA A 122 9.04 8.08 -1.69
C ALA A 122 7.92 7.04 -1.47
N PHE A 123 7.32 6.58 -2.57
CA PHE A 123 6.39 5.46 -2.55
C PHE A 123 7.14 4.15 -2.24
N ILE A 124 6.64 3.41 -1.26
CA ILE A 124 7.26 2.15 -0.82
C ILE A 124 6.51 0.95 -1.41
N ILE A 125 5.26 0.77 -1.00
CA ILE A 125 4.45 -0.39 -1.37
C ILE A 125 2.96 -0.09 -1.14
N GLU A 126 2.08 -0.67 -1.96
CA GLU A 126 0.64 -0.62 -1.74
C GLU A 126 0.22 -1.64 -0.66
N TYR A 127 -0.69 -1.24 0.22
CA TYR A 127 -1.30 -2.13 1.22
C TYR A 127 -2.39 -3.00 0.58
N VAL A 128 -1.99 -4.06 -0.11
CA VAL A 128 -2.92 -4.94 -0.85
C VAL A 128 -3.42 -6.09 0.00
N SER A 129 -4.71 -6.36 -0.08
CA SER A 129 -5.32 -7.56 0.51
C SER A 129 -6.77 -7.77 0.03
N GLU A 130 -7.51 -8.58 0.77
CA GLU A 130 -8.95 -8.73 0.68
C GLU A 130 -9.66 -7.41 1.04
N VAL A 131 -10.41 -6.86 0.10
CA VAL A 131 -11.24 -5.67 0.28
C VAL A 131 -12.66 -6.07 0.67
N LEU A 132 -13.11 -5.56 1.80
CA LEU A 132 -14.39 -5.85 2.45
C LEU A 132 -15.26 -4.59 2.56
N LEU A 133 -16.57 -4.76 2.38
CA LEU A 133 -17.54 -3.71 2.65
C LEU A 133 -18.05 -3.76 4.09
N GLY A 134 -18.53 -2.61 4.57
CA GLY A 134 -19.10 -2.34 5.89
C GLY A 134 -19.49 -3.56 6.75
N PRO A 135 -20.55 -4.30 6.38
CA PRO A 135 -21.01 -5.44 7.16
C PRO A 135 -19.99 -6.57 7.28
N ASP A 136 -19.28 -6.90 6.20
CA ASP A 136 -18.35 -8.03 6.16
C ASP A 136 -17.05 -7.69 6.88
N GLY A 137 -16.54 -6.48 6.71
CA GLY A 137 -15.38 -5.98 7.46
C GLY A 137 -15.64 -5.98 8.98
N ARG A 138 -16.83 -5.54 9.40
CA ARG A 138 -17.21 -5.55 10.82
C ARG A 138 -17.47 -6.96 11.39
N LYS A 139 -17.76 -7.96 10.57
CA LYS A 139 -17.98 -9.34 11.04
C LYS A 139 -16.68 -10.12 11.28
N ARG A 140 -15.54 -9.65 10.74
CA ARG A 140 -14.26 -10.34 10.95
C ARG A 140 -13.87 -10.31 12.44
N SER A 141 -13.56 -11.51 12.94
CA SER A 141 -13.18 -11.76 14.33
C SER A 141 -11.74 -11.33 14.62
N ASP A 142 -10.82 -11.62 13.69
CA ASP A 142 -9.46 -11.08 13.71
C ASP A 142 -9.41 -9.78 12.90
N ARG A 143 -8.93 -8.72 13.54
CA ARG A 143 -8.77 -7.38 12.97
C ARG A 143 -7.35 -6.85 13.14
N CYS A 144 -6.40 -7.68 13.55
CA CYS A 144 -5.01 -7.27 13.76
C CYS A 144 -4.38 -6.66 12.51
N TYR A 145 -4.81 -7.13 11.33
CA TYR A 145 -4.33 -6.69 10.02
C TYR A 145 -5.42 -5.97 9.21
N GLN A 146 -6.42 -5.39 9.89
CA GLN A 146 -7.52 -4.70 9.24
C GLN A 146 -7.29 -3.19 9.23
N VAL A 147 -7.31 -2.59 8.04
CA VAL A 147 -7.28 -1.14 7.83
C VAL A 147 -8.67 -0.67 7.45
N HIS A 148 -9.18 0.35 8.16
CA HIS A 148 -10.42 1.04 7.80
C HIS A 148 -10.08 2.27 6.95
N MET A 149 -10.50 2.24 5.69
CA MET A 149 -10.30 3.35 4.75
C MET A 149 -11.24 4.51 5.07
N LYS A 150 -10.79 5.75 4.85
CA LYS A 150 -11.64 6.94 4.93
C LYS A 150 -12.65 6.96 3.78
N THR A 151 -12.21 6.52 2.61
CA THR A 151 -13.01 6.37 1.40
C THR A 151 -14.17 5.44 1.64
N ARG A 152 -15.32 5.83 1.10
CA ARG A 152 -16.55 5.05 1.16
C ARG A 152 -16.96 4.62 -0.23
N ALA A 153 -17.35 3.36 -0.35
CA ALA A 153 -18.00 2.88 -1.56
C ALA A 153 -19.40 3.50 -1.61
N ASN A 154 -19.73 4.22 -2.69
CA ASN A 154 -20.98 4.97 -2.83
C ASN A 154 -22.00 4.29 -3.76
N TRP A 155 -21.97 2.96 -3.86
CA TRP A 155 -22.96 2.20 -4.61
C TRP A 155 -24.19 1.92 -3.75
N ASP A 156 -25.32 2.52 -4.11
CA ASP A 156 -26.63 2.52 -3.43
C ASP A 156 -26.69 3.20 -2.05
N ALA A 157 -25.59 3.19 -1.30
CA ALA A 157 -25.39 3.95 -0.06
C ALA A 157 -23.90 3.99 0.28
N ALA A 158 -23.47 5.01 1.03
CA ALA A 158 -22.10 5.11 1.53
C ALA A 158 -21.78 3.94 2.48
N LYS A 159 -20.89 3.05 2.04
CA LYS A 159 -20.42 1.89 2.80
C LYS A 159 -18.94 2.07 3.15
N ASN A 160 -18.59 1.79 4.40
CA ASN A 160 -17.18 1.74 4.81
C ASN A 160 -16.44 0.67 4.00
N ILE A 161 -15.19 0.94 3.66
CA ILE A 161 -14.28 0.00 3.03
C ILE A 161 -13.23 -0.43 4.05
N PHE A 162 -12.94 -1.72 4.10
CA PHE A 162 -11.88 -2.29 4.91
C PHE A 162 -10.93 -3.10 4.03
N ILE A 163 -9.63 -3.01 4.29
CA ILE A 163 -8.64 -3.94 3.74
C ILE A 163 -8.24 -4.89 4.86
N ASN A 164 -8.31 -6.20 4.64
CA ASN A 164 -8.11 -7.21 5.67
C ASN A 164 -6.99 -8.20 5.31
N ALA A 165 -5.78 -7.94 5.79
CA ALA A 165 -4.58 -8.73 5.49
C ALA A 165 -4.35 -9.96 6.40
N ALA A 166 -5.43 -10.58 6.87
CA ALA A 166 -5.35 -11.79 7.70
C ALA A 166 -4.88 -13.02 6.90
N SER A 167 -5.45 -13.26 5.72
CA SER A 167 -5.23 -14.49 4.93
C SER A 167 -4.45 -14.28 3.62
N CYS A 168 -4.34 -13.04 3.15
CA CYS A 168 -3.58 -12.70 1.96
C CYS A 168 -2.97 -11.30 2.05
N GLY A 169 -1.92 -11.03 1.29
CA GLY A 169 -1.29 -9.71 1.19
C GLY A 169 0.10 -9.78 0.59
N ASN A 170 0.82 -8.66 0.62
CA ASN A 170 2.24 -8.57 0.30
C ASN A 170 3.03 -8.13 1.56
N GLU A 171 4.30 -7.76 1.40
CA GLU A 171 5.21 -7.34 2.46
C GLU A 171 4.64 -6.22 3.35
N SER A 172 3.75 -5.38 2.81
CA SER A 172 3.12 -4.27 3.55
C SER A 172 2.38 -4.71 4.81
N ARG A 173 1.82 -5.93 4.84
CA ARG A 173 1.12 -6.48 6.01
C ARG A 173 2.05 -6.73 7.20
N CYS A 174 3.35 -6.87 6.93
CA CYS A 174 4.40 -7.13 7.91
C CYS A 174 5.10 -5.83 8.35
N ILE A 175 4.64 -4.65 7.90
CA ILE A 175 5.13 -3.36 8.42
C ILE A 175 4.64 -3.19 9.86
N ASN A 176 5.59 -3.10 10.77
CA ASN A 176 5.31 -2.96 12.20
C ASN A 176 4.94 -1.53 12.60
N HIS A 177 4.18 -1.43 13.69
CA HIS A 177 3.96 -0.16 14.37
C HIS A 177 5.24 0.31 15.09
N SER A 178 5.50 1.62 15.05
CA SER A 178 6.51 2.29 15.88
C SER A 178 5.92 3.59 16.44
N CYS A 179 6.25 3.93 17.69
CA CYS A 179 5.90 5.23 18.28
C CYS A 179 6.69 6.40 17.64
N LYS A 180 7.80 6.09 16.96
CA LYS A 180 8.57 7.02 16.13
C LYS A 180 8.66 6.42 14.72
N PRO A 181 7.58 6.47 13.93
CA PRO A 181 7.52 5.82 12.63
C PRO A 181 8.42 6.55 11.61
N ASN A 182 8.93 5.79 10.64
CA ASN A 182 9.68 6.30 9.49
C ASN A 182 8.88 6.26 8.18
N CYS A 183 7.68 5.68 8.19
CA CYS A 183 6.75 5.57 7.07
C CYS A 183 5.33 5.91 7.51
N ALA A 184 4.46 6.25 6.57
CA ALA A 184 3.05 6.50 6.83
C ALA A 184 2.16 5.83 5.77
N LEU A 185 0.96 5.43 6.17
CA LEU A 185 -0.09 5.03 5.23
C LEU A 185 -0.71 6.29 4.64
N TYR A 186 -0.67 6.42 3.32
CA TYR A 186 -1.34 7.49 2.58
C TYR A 186 -2.53 6.92 1.82
N GLU A 187 -3.69 7.56 1.95
CA GLU A 187 -4.89 7.26 1.20
C GLU A 187 -5.09 8.38 0.18
N LEU A 188 -5.05 8.05 -1.11
CA LEU A 188 -5.38 8.98 -2.19
C LEU A 188 -6.90 9.14 -2.22
N GLU A 189 -7.36 10.38 -2.11
CA GLU A 189 -8.78 10.78 -2.09
C GLU A 189 -9.33 11.07 -3.49
#